data_AF-A0A357G0F0-F1
#
_entry.id   AF-A0A357G0F0-F1
#
_cell.length_a   1.000
_cell.length_b   1.000
_cell.length_c   1.000
_cell.angle_alpha   90.00
_cell.angle_beta   90.00
_cell.angle_gamma   90.00
#
_symmetry.space_group_name_H-M   'P 1'
#
loop_
_entity.id
_entity.type
_entity.pdbx_description
1 polymer ?
#
loop_
_entity_poly.entity_id
_entity_poly.type
_entity_poly.pdbx_seq_one_letter_code
_entity_poly.pdbx_strand_id
1 'polypeptide(L)'
;MESTAYLPRRGGFFSAIVSLDVEGLRFCSLMAAIAVYALRGSPTPDNPGWPEIMTGLLLLAAVGIKGGVRALTISSSAPMNLWQIGGKLFLLYGLSVPLIVGAMAGHGTGQMLRDLLPFAFFLMPVFLAQNFERRPEYGRYLLFIAIVLGFIFA
;
A
#
# COMPACT_ATOMS: atom_id res chain seq x y z
N MET A 1 26.70 -21.70 1.76
CA MET A 1 25.57 -20.79 1.47
C MET A 1 24.87 -21.32 0.23
N GLU A 2 23.87 -22.17 0.43
CA GLU A 2 23.13 -22.79 -0.66
C GLU A 2 22.15 -21.77 -1.24
N SER A 3 22.45 -21.30 -2.45
CA SER A 3 21.53 -20.54 -3.28
C SER A 3 20.41 -21.48 -3.72
N THR A 4 19.30 -21.46 -2.99
CA THR A 4 18.06 -22.13 -3.41
C THR A 4 17.52 -21.38 -4.61
N ALA A 5 17.78 -21.91 -5.80
CA ALA A 5 17.23 -21.43 -7.05
C ALA A 5 15.70 -21.38 -6.95
N TYR A 6 15.16 -20.16 -6.90
CA TYR A 6 13.73 -19.90 -6.97
C TYR A 6 13.23 -20.32 -8.35
N LEU A 7 12.77 -21.58 -8.48
CA LEU A 7 12.06 -22.01 -9.66
C LEU A 7 10.71 -21.29 -9.69
N PRO A 8 10.42 -20.47 -10.72
CA PRO A 8 9.13 -19.80 -10.79
C PRO A 8 8.05 -20.87 -10.98
N ARG A 9 7.22 -21.10 -9.95
CA ARG A 9 5.98 -21.84 -10.11
C ARG A 9 5.14 -21.07 -11.14
N ARG A 10 5.04 -21.59 -12.37
CA ARG A 10 4.04 -21.17 -13.37
C ARG A 10 2.65 -21.59 -12.87
N GLY A 11 2.21 -21.00 -11.77
CA GLY A 11 0.82 -21.01 -11.39
C GLY A 11 0.10 -19.92 -12.17
N GLY A 12 -0.94 -20.29 -12.94
CA GLY A 12 -1.82 -19.29 -13.56
C GLY A 12 -2.43 -18.37 -12.50
N PHE A 13 -2.88 -17.17 -12.91
CA PHE A 13 -3.49 -16.15 -12.04
C PHE A 13 -4.44 -16.71 -10.97
N PHE A 14 -5.32 -17.64 -11.37
CA PHE A 14 -6.24 -18.31 -10.45
C PHE A 14 -5.54 -19.14 -9.36
N SER A 15 -4.48 -19.87 -9.69
CA SER A 15 -3.73 -20.65 -8.68
C SER A 15 -2.96 -19.77 -7.69
N ALA A 16 -2.57 -18.56 -8.09
CA ALA A 16 -1.93 -17.58 -7.21
C ALA A 16 -2.94 -16.98 -6.20
N ILE A 17 -4.20 -16.80 -6.61
CA ILE A 17 -5.29 -16.32 -5.77
C ILE A 17 -5.80 -17.42 -4.82
N VAL A 18 -5.81 -18.68 -5.26
CA VAL A 18 -6.42 -19.79 -4.51
C VAL A 18 -5.55 -20.28 -3.34
N SER A 19 -4.25 -19.99 -3.32
CA SER A 19 -3.49 -20.15 -2.07
C SER A 19 -3.89 -19.04 -1.09
N LEU A 20 -4.86 -19.32 -0.20
CA LEU A 20 -5.30 -18.48 0.90
C LEU A 20 -4.20 -18.33 1.98
N ASP A 21 -3.00 -17.92 1.58
CA ASP A 21 -1.96 -17.47 2.50
C ASP A 21 -2.18 -15.99 2.87
N VAL A 22 -1.51 -15.54 3.93
CA VAL A 22 -1.65 -14.18 4.46
C VAL A 22 -1.22 -13.14 3.40
N GLU A 23 -0.30 -13.48 2.50
CA GLU A 23 0.19 -12.58 1.46
C GLU A 23 -0.83 -12.42 0.34
N GLY A 24 -1.47 -13.50 -0.09
CA GLY A 24 -2.58 -13.51 -1.04
C GLY A 24 -3.78 -12.73 -0.52
N LEU A 25 -4.14 -12.88 0.75
CA LEU A 25 -5.21 -12.08 1.37
C LEU A 25 -4.88 -10.59 1.33
N ARG A 26 -3.65 -10.20 1.70
CA ARG A 26 -3.19 -8.80 1.65
C ARG A 26 -3.24 -8.24 0.23
N PHE A 27 -2.83 -9.03 -0.77
CA PHE A 27 -2.90 -8.63 -2.17
C PHE A 27 -4.35 -8.50 -2.65
N CYS A 28 -5.23 -9.44 -2.31
CA CYS A 28 -6.65 -9.36 -2.65
C CYS A 28 -7.32 -8.14 -2.02
N SER A 29 -6.99 -7.80 -0.77
CA SER A 29 -7.46 -6.59 -0.12
C SER A 29 -7.03 -5.32 -0.85
N LEU A 30 -5.79 -5.28 -1.36
CA LEU A 30 -5.32 -4.17 -2.20
C LEU A 30 -6.13 -4.08 -3.49
N MET A 31 -6.34 -5.20 -4.18
CA MET A 31 -7.13 -5.23 -5.42
C MET A 31 -8.56 -4.77 -5.17
N ALA A 32 -9.18 -5.24 -4.08
CA ALA A 32 -10.51 -4.84 -3.68
C ALA A 32 -10.57 -3.34 -3.37
N ALA A 33 -9.56 -2.79 -2.68
CA ALA A 33 -9.50 -1.35 -2.41
C ALA A 33 -9.45 -0.52 -3.70
N ILE A 34 -8.60 -0.92 -4.66
CA ILE A 34 -8.49 -0.26 -5.95
C ILE A 34 -9.83 -0.33 -6.71
N ALA A 35 -10.48 -1.48 -6.72
CA ALA A 35 -11.78 -1.65 -7.39
C ALA A 35 -12.88 -0.79 -6.75
N VAL A 36 -12.97 -0.77 -5.42
CA VAL A 36 -13.94 0.08 -4.69
C VAL A 36 -13.69 1.56 -5.00
N TYR A 37 -12.44 2.00 -4.93
CA TYR A 37 -12.06 3.36 -5.23
C TYR A 37 -12.35 3.73 -6.69
N ALA A 38 -12.03 2.87 -7.64
CA ALA A 38 -12.28 3.14 -9.06
C ALA A 38 -13.77 3.24 -9.39
N LEU A 39 -14.62 2.40 -8.78
CA LEU A 39 -16.06 2.36 -9.09
C LEU A 39 -16.87 3.44 -8.36
N ARG A 40 -16.44 3.87 -7.17
CA ARG A 40 -17.26 4.69 -6.26
C ARG A 40 -16.47 5.81 -5.56
N GLY A 41 -15.16 5.89 -5.76
CA GLY A 41 -14.32 6.89 -5.12
C GLY A 41 -14.58 8.28 -5.69
N SER A 42 -14.54 9.29 -4.80
CA SER A 42 -14.49 10.69 -5.19
C SER A 42 -13.03 11.17 -5.17
N PRO A 43 -12.59 12.02 -6.13
CA PRO A 43 -11.22 12.53 -6.17
C PRO A 43 -10.83 13.34 -4.92
N THR A 44 -11.79 13.89 -4.18
CA THR A 44 -11.55 14.64 -2.93
C THR A 44 -12.89 14.80 -2.18
N PRO A 45 -13.29 13.83 -1.34
CA PRO A 45 -14.51 13.95 -0.56
C PRO A 45 -14.29 14.93 0.60
N ASP A 46 -15.12 15.97 0.71
CA ASP A 46 -15.07 16.93 1.82
C ASP A 46 -15.38 16.27 3.17
N ASN A 47 -16.20 15.21 3.14
CA ASN A 47 -16.49 14.35 4.28
C ASN A 47 -16.31 12.89 3.86
N PRO A 48 -15.65 12.05 4.66
CA PRO A 48 -15.45 10.64 4.34
C PRO A 48 -16.81 9.91 4.29
N GLY A 49 -17.16 9.41 3.12
CA GLY A 49 -18.33 8.55 2.92
C GLY A 49 -18.00 7.08 3.14
N TRP A 50 -18.99 6.23 2.86
CA TRP A 50 -18.82 4.78 2.91
C TRP A 50 -17.71 4.24 1.98
N PRO A 51 -17.58 4.69 0.72
CA PRO A 51 -16.52 4.21 -0.17
C PRO A 51 -15.11 4.47 0.38
N GLU A 52 -14.90 5.63 0.99
CA GLU A 52 -13.61 6.03 1.58
C GLU A 52 -13.26 5.17 2.79
N ILE A 53 -14.24 4.94 3.68
CA ILE A 53 -14.06 4.09 4.87
C ILE A 53 -13.71 2.67 4.44
N MET A 54 -14.46 2.11 3.48
CA MET A 54 -14.18 0.77 2.95
C MET A 54 -12.79 0.67 2.31
N THR A 55 -12.44 1.66 1.49
CA THR A 55 -11.13 1.73 0.84
C THR A 55 -10.00 1.80 1.88
N GLY A 56 -10.16 2.65 2.91
CA GLY A 56 -9.21 2.76 4.02
C GLY A 56 -9.04 1.46 4.79
N LEU A 57 -10.14 0.77 5.14
CA LEU A 57 -10.10 -0.51 5.84
C LEU A 57 -9.42 -1.61 5.00
N LEU A 58 -9.73 -1.67 3.71
CA LEU A 58 -9.10 -2.64 2.79
C LEU A 58 -7.61 -2.36 2.62
N LEU A 59 -7.20 -1.09 2.58
CA LEU A 59 -5.79 -0.72 2.51
C LEU A 59 -5.04 -1.00 3.82
N LEU A 60 -5.67 -0.76 4.97
CA LEU A 60 -5.13 -1.21 6.26
C LEU A 60 -4.95 -2.73 6.30
N ALA A 61 -5.91 -3.49 5.77
CA ALA A 61 -5.80 -4.94 5.66
C ALA A 61 -4.68 -5.36 4.68
N ALA A 62 -4.50 -4.65 3.57
CA ALA A 62 -3.43 -4.89 2.61
C ALA A 62 -2.03 -4.65 3.22
N VAL A 63 -1.87 -3.53 3.93
CA VAL A 63 -0.62 -3.18 4.62
C VAL A 63 -0.36 -4.16 5.77
N GLY A 64 -1.35 -4.42 6.62
CA GLY A 64 -1.21 -5.26 7.81
C GLY A 64 -0.20 -4.72 8.83
N ILE A 65 -0.24 -5.24 10.06
CA ILE A 65 0.60 -4.76 11.17
C ILE A 65 2.09 -4.90 10.85
N LYS A 66 2.50 -6.05 10.27
CA LYS A 66 3.91 -6.32 9.91
C LYS A 66 4.43 -5.34 8.85
N GLY A 67 3.60 -4.97 7.87
CA GLY A 67 3.98 -4.00 6.84
C GLY A 67 4.17 -2.60 7.42
N GLY A 68 3.24 -2.17 8.29
CA GLY A 68 3.33 -0.87 8.96
C GLY A 68 4.56 -0.74 9.84
N VAL A 69 4.81 -1.70 10.74
CA VAL A 69 6.00 -1.67 11.62
C VAL A 69 7.29 -1.67 10.81
N ARG A 70 7.38 -2.49 9.75
CA ARG A 70 8.58 -2.56 8.91
C ARG A 70 8.81 -1.28 8.10
N ALA A 71 7.76 -0.61 7.64
CA ALA A 71 7.87 0.67 6.95
C ALA A 71 8.42 1.76 7.88
N LEU A 72 8.05 1.74 9.15
CA LEU A 72 8.55 2.69 10.17
C LEU A 72 9.94 2.34 10.72
N THR A 73 10.42 1.12 10.51
CA THR A 73 11.73 0.68 11.03
C THR A 73 12.81 0.78 9.95
N ILE A 74 13.83 1.60 10.18
CA ILE A 74 15.00 1.74 9.28
C ILE A 74 15.99 0.60 9.47
N SER A 75 16.10 0.06 10.69
CA SER A 75 16.99 -1.07 10.99
C SER A 75 16.37 -2.38 10.53
N SER A 76 16.80 -2.89 9.37
CA SER A 76 16.53 -4.27 8.98
C SER A 76 17.85 -4.93 8.61
N SER A 77 18.04 -6.16 9.07
CA SER A 77 19.25 -6.95 8.83
C SER A 77 19.45 -7.34 7.35
N ALA A 78 18.48 -7.05 6.49
CA ALA A 78 18.54 -7.29 5.06
C ALA A 78 19.02 -6.02 4.31
N PRO A 79 19.81 -6.17 3.23
CA PRO A 79 20.21 -5.03 2.40
C PRO A 79 18.96 -4.31 1.86
N MET A 80 18.86 -3.01 2.10
CA MET A 80 17.80 -2.16 1.55
C MET A 80 18.29 -1.44 0.30
N ASN A 81 17.41 -1.34 -0.69
CA ASN A 81 17.67 -0.52 -1.87
C ASN A 81 17.58 0.98 -1.51
N LEU A 82 18.34 1.83 -2.19
CA LEU A 82 18.38 3.28 -1.92
C LEU A 82 16.97 3.92 -1.98
N TRP A 83 16.13 3.48 -2.93
CA TRP A 83 14.75 3.96 -3.05
C TRP A 83 13.89 3.61 -1.83
N GLN A 84 14.13 2.47 -1.16
CA GLN A 84 13.39 2.09 0.04
C GLN A 84 13.79 2.97 1.22
N ILE A 85 15.09 3.26 1.35
CA ILE A 85 15.59 4.16 2.39
C ILE A 85 14.98 5.55 2.20
N GLY A 86 15.05 6.09 0.97
CA GLY A 86 14.43 7.37 0.63
C GLY A 86 12.93 7.39 0.92
N GLY A 87 12.20 6.35 0.50
CA GLY A 87 10.76 6.23 0.74
C GLY A 87 10.41 6.16 2.24
N LYS A 88 11.22 5.48 3.06
CA LYS A 88 11.02 5.42 4.52
C LYS A 88 11.32 6.73 5.22
N LEU A 89 12.42 7.40 4.85
CA LEU A 89 12.74 8.72 5.39
C LEU A 89 11.67 9.73 5.02
N PHE A 90 11.20 9.68 3.78
CA PHE A 90 10.10 10.50 3.31
C PHE A 90 8.80 10.20 4.07
N LEU A 91 8.47 8.92 4.30
CA LEU A 91 7.33 8.52 5.13
C LEU A 91 7.40 9.11 6.55
N LEU A 92 8.54 8.97 7.23
CA LEU A 92 8.73 9.49 8.58
C LEU A 92 8.60 11.01 8.61
N TYR A 93 9.22 11.69 7.64
CA TYR A 93 9.16 13.13 7.51
C TYR A 93 7.73 13.62 7.24
N GLY A 94 7.06 13.07 6.22
CA GLY A 94 5.73 13.51 5.82
C GLY A 94 4.60 13.04 6.74
N LEU A 95 4.83 12.07 7.64
CA LEU A 95 3.90 11.82 8.75
C LEU A 95 4.16 12.77 9.93
N SER A 96 5.43 13.00 10.29
CA SER A 96 5.76 13.81 11.48
C SER A 96 5.49 15.30 11.29
N VAL A 97 5.89 15.88 10.16
CA VAL A 97 5.80 17.33 9.95
C VAL A 97 4.36 17.84 9.91
N PRO A 98 3.43 17.28 9.11
CA PRO A 98 2.04 17.74 9.09
C PRO A 98 1.34 17.54 10.44
N LEU A 99 1.68 16.48 11.18
CA LEU A 99 1.16 16.27 12.54
C LEU A 99 1.63 17.33 13.52
N ILE A 100 2.94 17.61 13.56
CA ILE A 100 3.51 18.60 14.48
C ILE A 100 3.01 20.00 14.13
N VAL A 101 3.11 20.39 12.86
CA VAL A 101 2.70 21.73 12.40
C VAL A 101 1.20 21.90 12.54
N GLY A 102 0.39 20.90 12.17
CA GLY A 102 -1.06 20.93 12.33
C GLY A 102 -1.47 21.07 13.80
N ALA A 103 -0.81 20.34 14.71
CA ALA A 103 -1.07 20.46 16.15
C ALA A 103 -0.69 21.83 16.70
N MET A 104 0.46 22.38 16.30
CA MET A 104 0.89 23.72 16.72
C MET A 104 -0.01 24.84 16.17
N ALA A 105 -0.54 24.66 14.96
CA ALA A 105 -1.47 25.61 14.33
C ALA A 105 -2.90 25.51 14.87
N GLY A 106 -3.20 24.53 15.74
CA GLY A 106 -4.54 24.32 16.29
C GLY A 106 -5.54 23.79 15.28
N HIS A 107 -5.10 23.10 14.22
CA HIS A 107 -6.02 22.49 13.24
C HIS A 107 -6.82 21.35 13.87
N GLY A 108 -8.02 21.11 13.35
CA GLY A 108 -8.85 19.98 13.78
C GLY A 108 -8.25 18.65 13.31
N THR A 109 -8.43 17.58 14.11
CA THR A 109 -7.94 16.23 13.79
C THR A 109 -8.38 15.74 12.40
N GLY A 110 -9.60 16.10 11.97
CA GLY A 110 -10.10 15.75 10.64
C GLY A 110 -9.28 16.35 9.50
N GLN A 111 -8.84 17.61 9.63
CA GLN A 111 -7.99 18.27 8.61
C GLN A 111 -6.61 17.62 8.55
N MET A 112 -6.02 17.28 9.70
CA MET A 112 -4.73 16.58 9.74
C MET A 112 -4.84 15.19 9.09
N LEU A 113 -5.89 14.41 9.41
CA LEU A 113 -6.10 13.09 8.82
C LEU A 113 -6.34 13.15 7.31
N ARG A 114 -7.08 14.17 6.84
CA ARG A 114 -7.31 14.41 5.40
C ARG A 114 -5.99 14.57 4.64
N ASP A 115 -4.99 15.20 5.24
CA ASP A 115 -3.70 15.43 4.58
C ASP A 115 -2.77 14.21 4.71
N LEU A 116 -2.86 13.46 5.82
CA LEU A 116 -2.05 12.26 6.07
C LEU A 116 -2.48 11.04 5.25
N LEU A 117 -3.78 10.86 5.00
CA LEU A 117 -4.29 9.66 4.32
C LEU A 117 -3.79 9.55 2.86
N PRO A 118 -3.93 10.58 2.00
CA PRO A 118 -3.38 10.55 0.65
C PRO A 118 -1.86 10.35 0.66
N PHE A 119 -1.16 10.95 1.62
CA PHE A 119 0.28 10.78 1.77
C PHE A 119 0.67 9.33 2.10
N ALA A 120 -0.04 8.70 3.04
CA ALA A 120 0.15 7.28 3.35
C ALA A 120 -0.16 6.39 2.13
N PHE A 121 -1.18 6.74 1.35
CA PHE A 121 -1.52 6.01 0.12
C PHE A 121 -0.46 6.16 -0.98
N PHE A 122 0.09 7.35 -1.15
CA PHE A 122 1.21 7.59 -2.05
C PHE A 122 2.42 6.69 -1.73
N LEU A 123 2.61 6.38 -0.43
CA LEU A 123 3.70 5.54 0.05
C LEU A 123 3.34 4.05 0.19
N MET A 124 2.21 3.62 -0.36
CA MET A 124 1.84 2.19 -0.46
C MET A 124 2.95 1.29 -1.03
N PRO A 125 3.75 1.70 -2.05
CA PRO A 125 4.86 0.89 -2.51
C PRO A 125 5.89 0.59 -1.41
N VAL A 126 6.11 1.51 -0.46
CA VAL A 126 7.02 1.30 0.68
C VAL A 126 6.42 0.28 1.66
N PHE A 127 5.13 0.37 1.94
CA PHE A 127 4.42 -0.57 2.81
C PHE A 127 4.35 -2.00 2.23
N LEU A 128 4.26 -2.12 0.90
CA LEU A 128 4.08 -3.39 0.19
C LEU A 128 5.36 -3.96 -0.43
N ALA A 129 6.48 -3.25 -0.37
CA ALA A 129 7.75 -3.63 -1.02
C ALA A 129 8.12 -5.10 -0.79
N GLN A 130 8.04 -5.56 0.47
CA GLN A 130 8.33 -6.95 0.83
C GLN A 130 7.42 -7.97 0.14
N ASN A 131 6.13 -7.65 0.01
CA ASN A 131 5.17 -8.56 -0.60
C ASN A 131 5.54 -8.74 -2.08
N PHE A 132 5.92 -7.67 -2.77
CA PHE A 132 6.36 -7.73 -4.17
C PHE A 132 7.74 -8.36 -4.35
N GLU A 133 8.66 -8.21 -3.39
CA GLU A 133 9.94 -8.92 -3.41
C GLU A 133 9.78 -10.44 -3.27
N ARG A 134 8.84 -10.88 -2.41
CA ARG A 134 8.56 -12.31 -2.21
C ARG A 134 7.76 -12.93 -3.35
N ARG A 135 6.83 -12.16 -3.90
CA ARG A 135 5.86 -12.59 -4.92
C ARG A 135 5.87 -11.58 -6.08
N PRO A 136 6.91 -11.58 -6.94
CA PRO A 136 7.05 -10.62 -8.03
C PRO A 136 5.89 -10.69 -9.04
N GLU A 137 5.19 -11.82 -9.12
CA GLU A 137 3.95 -11.99 -9.89
C GLU A 137 2.87 -10.99 -9.50
N TYR A 138 2.74 -10.62 -8.21
CA TYR A 138 1.75 -9.67 -7.73
C TYR A 138 1.98 -8.27 -8.30
N GLY A 139 3.24 -7.88 -8.48
CA GLY A 139 3.58 -6.60 -9.13
C GLY A 139 3.10 -6.55 -10.57
N ARG A 140 3.24 -7.65 -11.32
CA ARG A 140 2.75 -7.75 -12.71
C ARG A 140 1.23 -7.67 -12.79
N TYR A 141 0.53 -8.35 -11.89
CA TYR A 141 -0.93 -8.30 -11.83
C TYR A 141 -1.46 -6.91 -11.44
N LEU A 142 -0.83 -6.26 -10.46
CA LEU A 142 -1.17 -4.88 -10.09
C LEU A 142 -0.97 -3.93 -11.27
N LEU A 143 0.16 -4.02 -11.97
CA LEU A 143 0.44 -3.19 -13.15
C LEU A 143 -0.63 -3.40 -14.23
N PHE A 144 -0.95 -4.66 -14.54
CA PHE A 144 -1.97 -5.00 -15.53
C PHE A 144 -3.34 -4.40 -15.16
N ILE A 145 -3.77 -4.55 -13.92
CA ILE A 145 -5.04 -4.00 -13.42
C ILE A 145 -5.03 -2.47 -13.48
N ALA A 146 -3.94 -1.83 -13.07
CA ALA A 146 -3.81 -0.37 -13.11
C ALA A 146 -3.91 0.16 -14.55
N ILE A 147 -3.30 -0.52 -15.52
CA ILE A 147 -3.40 -0.18 -16.94
C ILE A 147 -4.84 -0.34 -17.43
N VAL A 148 -5.49 -1.47 -17.14
CA VAL A 148 -6.88 -1.73 -17.56
C VAL A 148 -7.83 -0.69 -16.99
N LEU A 149 -7.73 -0.38 -15.69
CA LEU A 149 -8.54 0.66 -15.07
C LEU A 149 -8.24 2.03 -15.69
N GLY A 150 -6.97 2.36 -15.92
CA GLY A 150 -6.58 3.58 -16.62
C GLY A 150 -7.25 3.72 -17.98
N PHE A 151 -7.35 2.64 -18.75
CA PHE A 151 -8.05 2.65 -20.04
C PHE A 151 -9.58 2.76 -19.92
N ILE A 152 -10.18 2.21 -18.87
CA ILE A 152 -11.63 2.28 -18.66
C ILE A 152 -12.08 3.71 -18.30
N PHE A 153 -11.22 4.47 -17.61
CA PHE A 153 -11.53 5.81 -17.10
C PHE A 153 -10.88 6.96 -17.89
N ALA A 154 -10.09 6.69 -18.91
CA ALA A 154 -9.49 7.69 -19.81
C ALA A 154 -10.47 8.14 -20.90
#